data_AF-A0A3B0WED4-F1
#
_entry.id   AF-A0A3B0WED4-F1
#
_cell.length_a   1.000
_cell.length_b   1.000
_cell.length_c   1.000
_cell.angle_alpha   90.00
_cell.angle_beta   90.00
_cell.angle_gamma   90.00
#
_symmetry.space_group_name_H-M   'P 1'
#
loop_
_entity.id
_entity.type
_entity.pdbx_description
1 polymer ?
#
loop_
_entity_poly.entity_id
_entity_poly.type
_entity_poly.pdbx_seq_one_letter_code
_entity_poly.pdbx_strand_id
1 'polypeptide(L)'
;MFIRSTKKIVNGKPYSQQQLMSSIRTPNGPRQQLILNLGKLTVEKTQFKILANRIEEIISHQETLFPCPDDIEALARHFADQIIQKNLKPTEPKPTTPAKVDDYAAIPVSPKSRVKQKKFS
;
A
#
# COMPACT_ATOMS: atom_id res chain seq x y z
N MET A 1 1.66 -1.18 -0.24
CA MET A 1 2.56 -0.66 -1.30
C MET A 1 2.71 -1.63 -2.48
N PHE A 2 3.26 -1.19 -3.63
CA PHE A 2 3.60 -2.06 -4.76
C PHE A 2 4.79 -1.51 -5.59
N ILE A 3 5.45 -2.38 -6.37
CA ILE A 3 6.53 -2.00 -7.28
C ILE A 3 6.03 -2.04 -8.72
N ARG A 4 6.30 -0.98 -9.49
CA ARG A 4 6.05 -0.95 -10.94
C ARG A 4 7.34 -0.81 -11.73
N SER A 5 7.36 -1.41 -12.91
CA SER A 5 8.42 -1.20 -13.91
C SER A 5 8.04 -0.06 -14.85
N THR A 6 8.98 0.84 -15.07
CA THR A 6 8.85 1.95 -16.02
C THR A 6 9.97 1.87 -17.03
N LYS A 7 9.65 2.12 -18.31
CA LYS A 7 10.66 2.25 -19.36
C LYS A 7 11.02 3.72 -19.50
N LYS A 8 12.31 4.02 -19.56
CA LYS A 8 12.87 5.34 -19.79
C LYS A 8 13.88 5.26 -20.92
N ILE A 9 14.16 6.39 -21.56
CA ILE A 9 15.25 6.53 -22.52
C ILE A 9 16.26 7.47 -21.88
N VAL A 10 17.50 7.00 -21.70
CA VAL A 10 18.59 7.80 -21.15
C VAL A 10 19.73 7.74 -22.15
N ASN A 11 20.17 8.90 -22.65
CA ASN A 11 21.23 9.03 -23.66
C ASN A 11 20.98 8.15 -24.90
N GLY A 12 19.73 8.14 -25.38
CA GLY A 12 19.30 7.34 -26.55
C GLY A 12 19.16 5.83 -26.30
N LYS A 13 19.45 5.34 -25.09
CA LYS A 13 19.35 3.90 -24.75
C LYS A 13 18.12 3.61 -23.89
N PRO A 14 17.35 2.55 -24.21
CA PRO A 14 16.23 2.14 -23.38
C PRO A 14 16.73 1.58 -22.04
N TYR A 15 16.14 2.05 -20.94
CA TYR A 15 16.45 1.66 -19.59
C TYR A 15 15.16 1.32 -18.84
N SER A 16 15.11 0.16 -18.17
CA SER A 16 14.02 -0.20 -17.29
C SER A 16 14.36 0.16 -15.84
N GLN A 17 13.45 0.86 -15.19
CA GLN A 17 13.60 1.26 -13.79
C GLN A 17 12.39 0.79 -12.99
N GLN A 18 12.64 0.34 -11.77
CA GLN A 18 11.63 0.00 -10.78
C GLN A 18 11.33 1.20 -9.88
N GLN A 19 10.07 1.32 -9.50
CA GLN A 19 9.57 2.39 -8.65
C GLN A 19 8.67 1.80 -7.57
N LEU A 20 8.89 2.19 -6.32
CA LEU A 20 8.00 1.88 -5.20
C LEU A 20 6.87 2.90 -5.15
N MET A 21 5.64 2.41 -5.10
CA MET A 21 4.43 3.23 -5.07
C MET A 21 3.53 2.92 -3.87
N SER A 22 2.85 3.95 -3.39
CA SER A 22 1.72 3.85 -2.47
C SER A 22 0.40 3.98 -3.23
N SER A 23 -0.64 3.33 -2.73
CA SER A 23 -2.03 3.59 -3.11
C SER A 23 -2.67 4.41 -2.00
N ILE A 24 -3.02 5.66 -2.28
CA ILE A 24 -3.63 6.59 -1.32
C ILE A 24 -5.08 6.84 -1.71
N ARG A 25 -5.98 6.89 -0.73
CA ARG A 25 -7.36 7.33 -0.98
C ARG A 25 -7.39 8.85 -0.96
N THR A 26 -8.02 9.45 -1.95
CA THR A 26 -8.27 10.90 -2.00
C THR A 26 -9.78 11.13 -2.16
N PRO A 27 -10.29 12.35 -1.91
CA PRO A 27 -11.72 12.65 -2.14
C PRO A 27 -12.18 12.31 -3.56
N ASN A 28 -11.28 12.43 -4.54
CA ASN A 28 -11.52 12.14 -5.95
C ASN A 28 -11.21 10.68 -6.34
N GLY A 29 -11.19 9.77 -5.36
CA GLY A 29 -10.91 8.35 -5.54
C GLY A 29 -9.47 7.93 -5.25
N PRO A 30 -9.14 6.64 -5.49
CA PRO A 30 -7.81 6.11 -5.25
C PRO A 30 -6.79 6.72 -6.22
N ARG A 31 -5.64 7.14 -5.69
CA ARG A 31 -4.50 7.67 -6.43
C ARG A 31 -3.24 6.87 -6.09
N GLN A 32 -2.27 6.92 -6.99
CA GLN A 32 -0.96 6.29 -6.78
C GLN A 32 0.08 7.37 -6.55
N GLN A 33 0.87 7.24 -5.48
CA GLN A 33 1.96 8.15 -5.14
C GLN A 33 3.30 7.44 -5.33
N LEU A 34 4.26 8.08 -6.00
CA LEU A 34 5.64 7.60 -6.06
C LEU A 34 6.32 7.87 -4.71
N ILE A 35 6.87 6.81 -4.10
CA ILE A 35 7.61 6.91 -2.82
C ILE A 35 9.11 7.02 -3.11
N LEU A 36 9.65 6.03 -3.85
CA LEU A 36 11.08 5.91 -4.09
C LEU A 36 11.36 5.32 -5.47
N ASN A 37 12.38 5.86 -6.13
CA ASN A 37 12.96 5.28 -7.32
C ASN A 37 13.96 4.19 -6.89
N LEU A 38 13.67 2.92 -7.20
CA LEU A 38 14.48 1.78 -6.77
C LEU A 38 15.63 1.44 -7.72
N GLY A 39 15.76 2.16 -8.83
CA GLY A 39 16.73 1.82 -9.87
C GLY A 39 16.39 0.51 -10.58
N LYS A 40 17.41 -0.21 -11.05
CA LYS A 40 17.24 -1.54 -11.65
C LYS A 40 17.39 -2.59 -10.54
N LEU A 41 16.28 -3.27 -10.24
CA LEU A 41 16.31 -4.41 -9.32
C LEU A 41 16.87 -5.64 -10.03
N THR A 42 17.64 -6.45 -9.28
CA THR A 42 18.15 -7.76 -9.71
C THR A 42 17.17 -8.90 -9.42
N VAL A 43 16.16 -8.66 -8.58
CA VAL A 43 15.16 -9.65 -8.19
C VAL A 43 14.10 -9.86 -9.26
N GLU A 44 13.53 -11.07 -9.28
CA GLU A 44 12.49 -11.45 -10.22
C GLU A 44 11.17 -10.71 -9.96
N LYS A 45 10.38 -10.50 -11.01
CA LYS A 45 9.11 -9.76 -10.93
C LYS A 45 8.11 -10.44 -9.97
N THR A 46 8.17 -11.76 -9.83
CA THR A 46 7.35 -12.54 -8.89
C THR A 46 7.63 -12.15 -7.43
N GLN A 47 8.85 -11.73 -7.11
CA GLN A 47 9.27 -11.34 -5.77
C GLN A 47 8.98 -9.86 -5.45
N PHE A 48 8.59 -9.05 -6.44
CA PHE A 48 8.31 -7.63 -6.22
C PHE A 48 7.24 -7.38 -5.16
N LYS A 49 6.22 -8.25 -5.09
CA LYS A 49 5.18 -8.12 -4.08
C LYS A 49 5.72 -8.37 -2.67
N ILE A 50 6.58 -9.38 -2.52
CA ILE A 50 7.24 -9.71 -1.25
C ILE A 50 8.12 -8.54 -0.81
N LEU A 51 8.97 -8.02 -1.70
CA LEU A 51 9.82 -6.86 -1.43
C LEU A 51 9.00 -5.62 -1.05
N ALA A 52 7.94 -5.30 -1.79
CA ALA A 52 7.10 -4.15 -1.51
C ALA A 52 6.40 -4.24 -0.15
N ASN A 53 5.86 -5.41 0.19
CA ASN A 53 5.21 -5.66 1.48
C ASN A 53 6.23 -5.55 2.61
N ARG A 54 7.42 -6.12 2.43
CA ARG A 54 8.45 -6.09 3.47
C ARG A 54 8.95 -4.67 3.76
N ILE A 55 9.13 -3.85 2.71
CA ILE A 55 9.44 -2.42 2.90
C ILE A 55 8.32 -1.73 3.68
N GLU A 56 7.05 -1.99 3.35
CA GLU A 56 5.88 -1.41 4.01
C GLU A 56 5.79 -1.79 5.49
N GLU A 57 6.09 -3.04 5.84
CA GLU A 57 6.16 -3.51 7.23
C GLU A 57 7.24 -2.75 8.01
N ILE A 58 8.46 -2.64 7.46
CA ILE A 58 9.59 -1.97 8.13
C ILE A 58 9.27 -0.49 8.40
N ILE A 59 8.82 0.26 7.39
CA ILE A 59 8.54 1.71 7.56
C ILE A 59 7.35 2.00 8.50
N SER A 60 6.46 1.02 8.64
CA SER A 60 5.27 1.07 9.51
C SER A 60 5.54 0.49 10.89
N HIS A 61 6.75 -0.01 11.15
CA HIS A 61 7.13 -0.71 12.38
C HIS A 61 6.24 -1.91 12.70
N GLN A 62 5.76 -2.60 11.66
CA GLN A 62 4.95 -3.80 11.79
C GLN A 62 5.85 -5.04 11.80
N GLU A 63 5.52 -6.01 12.65
CA GLU A 63 6.18 -7.31 12.68
C GLU A 63 5.87 -8.13 11.41
N THR A 64 6.85 -8.93 10.99
CA THR A 64 6.69 -9.84 9.84
C THR A 64 5.66 -10.91 10.16
N LEU A 65 4.60 -10.99 9.37
CA LEU A 65 3.65 -12.11 9.45
C LEU A 65 4.13 -13.35 8.70
N PHE A 66 4.99 -13.17 7.70
CA PHE A 66 5.53 -14.24 6.87
C PHE A 66 7.04 -14.07 6.70
N PRO A 67 7.83 -15.16 6.71
CA PRO A 67 9.24 -15.08 6.40
C PRO A 67 9.45 -14.66 4.94
N CYS A 68 10.46 -13.84 4.70
CA CYS A 68 10.92 -13.52 3.35
C CYS A 68 12.37 -14.02 3.14
N PRO A 69 12.78 -14.28 1.89
CA PRO A 69 14.18 -14.64 1.60
C PRO A 69 15.16 -13.57 2.07
N ASP A 70 16.36 -13.97 2.50
CA ASP A 70 17.38 -13.07 3.05
C ASP A 70 17.78 -11.96 2.06
N ASP A 71 17.87 -12.28 0.77
CA ASP A 71 18.16 -11.32 -0.29
C ASP A 71 17.09 -10.21 -0.38
N ILE A 72 15.83 -10.58 -0.13
CA ILE A 72 14.70 -9.63 -0.11
C ILE A 72 14.73 -8.81 1.18
N GLU A 73 15.05 -9.42 2.32
CA GLU A 73 15.18 -8.72 3.60
C GLU A 73 16.26 -7.63 3.53
N ALA A 74 17.43 -7.96 2.96
CA ALA A 74 18.53 -7.01 2.80
C ALA A 74 18.13 -5.81 1.93
N LEU A 75 17.48 -6.07 0.79
CA LEU A 75 16.96 -5.01 -0.08
C LEU A 75 15.86 -4.18 0.60
N ALA A 76 14.95 -4.84 1.32
CA ALA A 76 13.85 -4.17 1.99
C ALA A 76 14.36 -3.21 3.06
N ARG A 77 15.31 -3.64 3.88
CA ARG A 77 15.96 -2.77 4.89
C ARG A 77 16.67 -1.60 4.24
N HIS A 78 17.49 -1.85 3.21
CA HIS A 78 18.20 -0.79 2.51
C HIS A 78 17.27 0.31 1.97
N PHE A 79 16.15 -0.07 1.34
CA PHE A 79 15.21 0.91 0.81
C PHE A 79 14.35 1.55 1.90
N ALA A 80 13.96 0.81 2.94
CA ALA A 80 13.22 1.36 4.07
C ALA A 80 14.05 2.43 4.80
N ASP A 81 15.34 2.18 5.03
CA ASP A 81 16.26 3.15 5.63
C ASP A 81 16.33 4.42 4.80
N GLN A 82 16.43 4.32 3.46
CA GLN A 82 16.38 5.50 2.59
C GLN A 82 15.08 6.29 2.72
N ILE A 83 13.93 5.60 2.83
CA ILE A 83 12.62 6.25 2.97
C ILE A 83 12.53 6.99 4.31
N ILE A 84 12.98 6.34 5.40
CA ILE A 84 12.96 6.89 6.75
C ILE A 84 13.91 8.10 6.84
N GLN A 85 15.15 7.96 6.40
CA GLN A 85 16.15 9.03 6.46
C GLN A 85 15.75 10.26 5.65
N LYS A 86 15.08 10.07 4.51
CA LYS A 86 14.64 11.16 3.63
C LYS A 86 13.21 11.65 3.92
N ASN A 87 12.55 11.13 4.95
CA ASN A 87 11.14 11.41 5.27
C ASN A 87 10.19 11.25 4.06
N LEU A 88 10.45 10.26 3.20
CA LEU A 88 9.69 10.01 1.97
C LEU A 88 8.42 9.18 2.21
N LYS A 89 7.93 9.12 3.45
CA LYS A 89 6.74 8.34 3.79
C LYS A 89 5.54 8.84 2.95
N PRO A 90 4.62 7.95 2.55
CA PRO A 90 3.41 8.36 1.85
C PRO A 90 2.70 9.45 2.63
N THR A 91 2.29 10.50 1.94
CA THR A 91 1.62 11.61 2.60
C THR A 91 0.18 11.18 2.84
N GLU A 92 -0.25 11.14 4.10
CA GLU A 92 -1.67 10.99 4.40
C GLU A 92 -2.41 12.20 3.81
N PRO A 93 -3.54 11.98 3.12
CA PRO A 93 -4.36 13.08 2.65
C PRO A 93 -4.80 13.90 3.87
N LYS A 94 -4.36 15.16 3.95
CA LYS A 94 -4.89 16.08 4.96
C LYS A 94 -6.42 16.10 4.82
N PRO A 95 -7.18 16.01 5.92
CA PRO A 95 -8.63 16.15 5.84
C PRO A 95 -8.93 17.55 5.29
N THR A 96 -9.35 17.63 4.04
CA THR A 96 -10.11 18.79 3.55
C THR A 96 -11.37 18.82 4.39
N THR A 97 -11.48 19.83 5.26
CA THR A 97 -12.66 20.13 6.07
C THR A 97 -13.91 19.92 5.21
N PRO A 98 -14.78 18.93 5.52
CA PRO A 98 -16.04 18.81 4.82
C PRO A 98 -16.83 20.10 5.10
N ALA A 99 -17.18 20.82 4.03
CA ALA A 99 -18.19 21.86 4.12
C ALA A 99 -19.46 21.19 4.65
N LYS A 100 -19.86 21.64 5.83
CA LYS A 100 -21.02 21.23 6.63
C LYS A 100 -22.26 21.00 5.77
N VAL A 101 -22.71 19.75 5.61
CA VAL A 101 -24.09 19.40 5.22
C VAL A 101 -24.47 18.06 5.84
N ASP A 102 -25.01 18.09 7.05
CA ASP A 102 -25.63 16.92 7.69
C ASP A 102 -27.12 17.23 7.94
N ASP A 103 -27.99 16.87 6.98
CA ASP A 103 -29.39 16.54 7.23
C ASP A 103 -29.55 15.02 7.07
N TYR A 104 -28.99 14.25 7.99
CA TYR A 104 -29.16 12.79 8.01
C TYR A 104 -30.42 12.43 8.81
N ALA A 105 -31.49 12.07 8.11
CA ALA A 105 -32.64 11.43 8.72
C ALA A 105 -32.29 9.99 9.12
N ALA A 106 -32.40 9.69 10.42
CA ALA A 106 -32.21 8.35 10.96
C ALA A 106 -33.26 7.38 10.41
N ILE A 107 -32.85 6.38 9.63
CA ILE A 107 -33.73 5.27 9.24
C ILE A 107 -33.65 4.20 10.34
N PRO A 108 -34.76 3.85 11.01
CA PRO A 108 -34.75 2.80 12.03
C PRO A 108 -34.53 1.42 11.37
N VAL A 109 -33.46 0.74 11.77
CA VAL A 109 -33.18 -0.63 11.36
C VAL A 109 -33.93 -1.58 12.29
N SER A 110 -35.04 -2.16 11.82
CA SER A 110 -35.75 -3.21 12.56
C SER A 110 -34.97 -4.53 12.56
N PRO A 111 -34.73 -5.16 13.72
CA PRO A 111 -34.06 -6.46 13.78
C PRO A 111 -35.00 -7.58 13.32
N LYS A 112 -34.56 -8.39 12.35
CA LYS A 112 -35.30 -9.57 11.86
C LYS A 112 -35.38 -10.65 12.95
N SER A 113 -36.59 -11.16 13.15
CA SER A 113 -36.98 -12.16 14.14
C SER A 113 -36.31 -13.52 13.94
N ARG A 114 -35.90 -14.15 15.05
CA ARG A 114 -35.26 -15.47 15.16
C ARG A 114 -36.27 -16.59 14.84
N VAL A 115 -35.97 -17.42 13.83
CA VAL A 115 -36.74 -18.62 13.45
C VAL A 115 -36.63 -19.68 14.56
N LYS A 116 -37.76 -20.17 15.09
CA LYS A 116 -37.81 -21.28 16.04
C LYS A 116 -37.70 -22.62 15.30
N GLN A 117 -36.70 -23.42 15.64
CA GLN A 117 -36.57 -24.81 15.18
C GLN A 117 -37.61 -25.70 15.85
N LYS A 118 -38.32 -26.48 15.03
CA LYS A 118 -39.35 -27.46 15.39
C LYS A 118 -38.66 -28.72 15.96
N LYS A 119 -38.98 -29.11 17.19
CA LYS A 119 -38.60 -30.42 17.74
C LYS A 119 -39.52 -31.48 17.14
N PHE A 120 -38.94 -32.50 16.51
CA PHE A 120 -39.64 -33.74 16.16
C PHE A 120 -39.65 -34.64 17.41
N SER A 121 -40.80 -35.26 17.66
CA SER A 121 -40.99 -36.38 18.60
C SER A 121 -41.52 -37.57 17.83
#